data_AF-K1TYE3-F1
#
_entry.id   AF-K1TYE3-F1
#
_cell.length_a   1.000
_cell.length_b   1.000
_cell.length_c   1.000
_cell.angle_alpha   90.00
_cell.angle_beta   90.00
_cell.angle_gamma   90.00
#
_symmetry.space_group_name_H-M   'P 1'
#
loop_
_entity.id
_entity.type
_entity.pdbx_description
1 polymer ?
#
loop_
_entity_poly.entity_id
_entity_poly.type
_entity_poly.pdbx_seq_one_letter_code
_entity_poly.pdbx_strand_id
1 'polypeptide(L)'
;AYDNSIYYTDHFLSQTIEYLRSLENDCSALLYCADHGEDILDDERERFLHASPTTTFYQLYVANLGWFSPEYRREFPEKVEAARNNESAPATTHSMFQSMADIASIEGDFIDPAYSLVSPTFDYRAPRRYLNDHNLAVPFPKTGLSDEDLENFRRHGIDLSY
;
A
#
# COMPACT_ATOMS: atom_id res chain seq x y z
N ALA A 1 18.05 12.71 -8.22
CA ALA A 1 17.22 12.35 -9.39
C ALA A 1 15.94 11.66 -8.95
N TYR A 2 16.02 10.70 -8.03
CA TYR A 2 14.87 10.02 -7.42
C TYR A 2 13.79 10.99 -6.86
N ASP A 3 14.19 11.99 -6.06
CA ASP A 3 13.21 12.95 -5.52
C ASP A 3 12.44 13.73 -6.60
N ASN A 4 13.04 13.96 -7.77
CA ASN A 4 12.36 14.61 -8.88
C ASN A 4 11.28 13.69 -9.50
N SER A 5 11.48 12.37 -9.52
CA SER A 5 10.43 11.45 -9.94
C SER A 5 9.30 11.39 -8.92
N ILE A 6 9.61 11.47 -7.62
CA ILE A 6 8.58 11.58 -6.57
C ILE A 6 7.77 12.88 -6.73
N TYR A 7 8.44 14.01 -6.97
CA TYR A 7 7.79 15.30 -7.26
C TYR A 7 6.86 15.20 -8.48
N TYR A 8 7.27 14.50 -9.54
CA TYR A 8 6.43 14.32 -10.72
C TYR A 8 5.26 13.36 -10.47
N THR A 9 5.43 12.31 -9.66
CA THR A 9 4.34 11.44 -9.21
C THR A 9 3.30 12.22 -8.40
N ASP A 10 3.73 13.08 -7.48
CA ASP A 10 2.84 13.99 -6.74
C ASP A 10 2.06 14.90 -7.70
N HIS A 11 2.75 15.52 -8.66
CA HIS A 11 2.10 16.33 -9.68
C HIS A 11 1.04 15.55 -10.48
N PHE A 12 1.36 14.34 -10.93
CA PHE A 12 0.43 13.47 -11.67
C PHE A 12 -0.80 13.10 -10.83
N LEU A 13 -0.60 12.69 -9.58
CA LEU A 13 -1.68 12.33 -8.67
C LEU A 13 -2.57 13.54 -8.36
N SER A 14 -1.96 14.72 -8.12
CA SER A 14 -2.69 15.97 -7.91
C SER A 14 -3.57 16.33 -9.11
N GLN A 15 -3.02 16.28 -10.34
CA GLN A 15 -3.79 16.56 -11.55
C GLN A 15 -4.94 15.55 -11.75
N THR A 16 -4.70 14.27 -11.45
CA THR A 16 -5.73 13.23 -11.52
C THR A 16 -6.86 13.49 -10.53
N ILE A 17 -6.52 13.86 -9.29
CA ILE A 17 -7.49 14.23 -8.26
C ILE A 17 -8.29 15.47 -8.66
N GLU A 18 -7.66 16.50 -9.22
CA GLU A 18 -8.38 17.70 -9.68
C GLU A 18 -9.32 17.37 -10.85
N TYR A 19 -8.91 16.51 -11.78
CA TYR A 19 -9.78 16.02 -12.84
C TYR A 19 -11.00 15.27 -12.28
N LEU A 20 -10.79 14.29 -11.40
CA LEU A 20 -11.89 13.52 -10.80
C LEU A 20 -12.82 14.42 -9.98
N ARG A 21 -12.29 15.42 -9.29
CA ARG A 21 -13.09 16.41 -8.54
C ARG A 21 -13.93 17.30 -9.46
N SER A 22 -13.50 17.53 -10.70
CA SER A 22 -14.25 18.34 -11.67
C SER A 22 -15.48 17.61 -12.27
N LEU A 23 -15.58 16.29 -12.07
CA LEU A 23 -16.70 15.49 -12.53
C LEU A 23 -17.89 15.64 -11.57
N GLU A 24 -18.63 16.75 -11.72
CA GLU A 24 -19.78 17.05 -10.85
C GLU A 24 -20.82 15.93 -10.85
N ASN A 25 -21.26 15.52 -9.66
CA ASN A 25 -22.22 14.43 -9.42
C ASN A 25 -21.71 13.00 -9.68
N ASP A 26 -20.44 12.81 -10.04
CA ASP A 26 -19.86 11.47 -10.19
C ASP A 26 -19.29 10.95 -8.87
N CYS A 27 -19.72 9.75 -8.49
CA CYS A 27 -19.17 9.02 -7.34
C CYS A 27 -17.83 8.38 -7.73
N SER A 28 -16.74 9.11 -7.48
CA SER A 28 -15.38 8.69 -7.86
C SER A 28 -14.46 8.45 -6.66
N ALA A 29 -13.52 7.53 -6.85
CA ALA A 29 -12.42 7.25 -5.94
C ALA A 29 -11.13 7.00 -6.74
N LEU A 30 -9.98 7.28 -6.13
CA LEU A 30 -8.65 7.00 -6.65
C LEU A 30 -7.90 6.14 -5.63
N LEU A 31 -7.27 5.08 -6.12
CA LEU A 31 -6.37 4.25 -5.33
C LEU A 31 -5.04 4.13 -6.08
N TYR A 32 -3.96 4.58 -5.44
CA TYR A 32 -2.60 4.51 -5.94
C TYR A 32 -1.76 3.65 -4.99
N CYS A 33 -0.93 2.78 -5.55
CA CYS A 33 0.06 2.00 -4.80
C CYS A 33 1.29 1.82 -5.69
N ALA A 34 2.48 2.08 -5.15
CA ALA A 34 3.70 1.72 -5.84
C ALA A 34 3.85 0.19 -5.86
N ASP A 35 4.35 -0.36 -6.96
CA ASP A 35 4.58 -1.80 -7.12
C ASP A 35 5.72 -2.30 -6.24
N HIS A 36 6.79 -1.51 -6.14
CA HIS A 36 7.92 -1.72 -5.24
C HIS A 36 8.61 -0.38 -4.90
N GLY A 37 9.55 -0.43 -3.95
CA GLY A 37 10.47 0.68 -3.68
C GLY A 37 11.83 0.48 -4.35
N GLU A 38 12.82 1.29 -3.99
CA GLU A 38 14.13 1.33 -4.66
C GLU A 38 15.24 1.48 -3.63
N ASP A 39 16.32 0.72 -3.75
CA ASP A 39 17.57 1.04 -3.04
C ASP A 39 18.31 2.14 -3.84
N ILE A 40 18.69 3.21 -3.16
CA ILE A 40 19.41 4.37 -3.73
C ILE A 40 20.69 4.69 -2.95
N LEU A 41 21.39 3.64 -2.48
CA LEU A 41 22.57 3.72 -1.61
C LEU A 41 22.26 4.24 -0.20
N ASP A 42 21.11 3.84 0.34
CA ASP A 42 20.53 4.37 1.58
C ASP A 42 21.29 3.96 2.86
N ASP A 43 22.10 2.90 2.81
CA ASP A 43 22.81 2.34 3.97
C ASP A 43 24.19 1.77 3.61
N GLU A 44 24.87 1.18 4.59
CA GLU A 44 26.23 0.64 4.48
C GLU A 44 26.37 -0.54 3.49
N ARG A 45 25.26 -1.13 3.04
CA ARG A 45 25.26 -2.21 2.04
C ARG A 45 25.48 -1.66 0.62
N GLU A 46 25.39 -0.34 0.43
CA GLU A 46 25.59 0.36 -0.85
C GLU A 46 24.76 -0.27 -1.99
N ARG A 47 23.55 -0.72 -1.67
CA ARG A 47 22.63 -1.33 -2.65
C ARG A 47 22.05 -0.28 -3.58
N PHE A 48 21.84 -0.67 -4.82
CA PHE A 48 21.27 0.17 -5.86
C PHE A 48 20.27 -0.64 -6.68
N LEU A 49 19.21 0.03 -7.13
CA LEU A 49 18.06 -0.54 -7.84
C LEU A 49 17.15 -1.40 -6.94
N HIS A 50 16.35 -2.24 -7.57
CA HIS A 50 15.43 -3.19 -6.95
C HIS A 50 15.72 -4.61 -7.47
N ALA A 51 14.88 -5.58 -7.09
CA ALA A 51 15.02 -6.98 -7.47
C ALA A 51 16.34 -7.62 -6.95
N SER A 52 16.77 -7.19 -5.77
CA SER A 52 17.92 -7.79 -5.09
C SER A 52 17.62 -9.24 -4.67
N PRO A 53 18.63 -10.13 -4.61
CA PRO A 53 18.44 -11.52 -4.15
C PRO A 53 17.87 -11.65 -2.73
N THR A 54 18.12 -10.64 -1.89
CA THR A 54 17.41 -10.43 -0.63
C THR A 54 16.78 -9.06 -0.63
N THR A 55 15.63 -8.92 0.02
CA THR A 55 14.88 -7.66 0.08
C THR A 55 15.51 -6.69 1.07
N THR A 56 15.11 -5.43 0.98
CA THR A 56 15.42 -4.37 1.94
C THR A 56 14.12 -3.71 2.40
N PHE A 57 14.18 -2.96 3.51
CA PHE A 57 13.10 -2.06 3.90
C PHE A 57 12.72 -1.12 2.76
N TYR A 58 13.71 -0.53 2.08
CA TYR A 58 13.51 0.45 1.00
C TYR A 58 12.80 -0.13 -0.23
N GLN A 59 12.99 -1.42 -0.55
CA GLN A 59 12.26 -2.08 -1.63
C GLN A 59 10.82 -2.49 -1.25
N LEU A 60 10.52 -2.65 0.04
CA LEU A 60 9.24 -3.22 0.51
C LEU A 60 8.29 -2.19 1.13
N TYR A 61 8.80 -1.09 1.68
CA TYR A 61 8.00 -0.04 2.29
C TYR A 61 7.64 1.02 1.24
N VAL A 62 6.44 0.87 0.66
CA VAL A 62 5.99 1.63 -0.52
C VAL A 62 4.86 2.60 -0.21
N ALA A 63 4.73 3.62 -1.05
CA ALA A 63 3.62 4.56 -0.97
C ALA A 63 2.29 3.92 -1.41
N ASN A 64 1.24 4.22 -0.66
CA ASN A 64 -0.16 3.92 -1.00
C ASN A 64 -1.02 5.14 -0.67
N LEU A 65 -1.96 5.49 -1.54
CA LEU A 65 -2.82 6.66 -1.41
C LEU A 65 -4.25 6.32 -1.83
N GLY A 66 -5.20 6.62 -0.95
CA GLY A 66 -6.63 6.59 -1.25
C GLY A 66 -7.21 8.00 -1.26
N TRP A 67 -7.97 8.33 -2.30
CA TRP A 67 -8.75 9.57 -2.37
C TRP A 67 -10.20 9.27 -2.75
N PHE A 68 -11.13 9.98 -2.12
CA PHE A 68 -12.57 9.82 -2.31
C PHE A 68 -13.20 11.18 -2.60
N SER A 69 -14.03 11.26 -3.66
CA SER A 69 -14.83 12.44 -4.02
C SER A 69 -15.83 12.83 -2.92
N PRO A 70 -16.31 14.09 -2.89
CA PRO A 70 -17.39 14.50 -1.99
C PRO A 70 -18.64 13.59 -2.08
N GLU A 71 -19.00 13.19 -3.29
CA GLU A 71 -20.09 12.26 -3.59
C GLU A 71 -19.80 10.90 -2.97
N TYR A 72 -18.62 10.31 -3.19
CA TYR A 72 -18.26 9.03 -2.60
C TYR A 72 -18.31 9.06 -1.06
N ARG A 73 -17.84 10.15 -0.44
CA ARG A 73 -17.91 10.32 1.02
C ARG A 73 -19.33 10.40 1.56
N ARG A 74 -20.27 10.92 0.77
CA ARG A 74 -21.68 11.01 1.14
C ARG A 74 -22.39 9.66 0.99
N GLU A 75 -22.09 8.93 -0.09
CA GLU A 75 -22.73 7.64 -0.38
C GLU A 75 -22.16 6.48 0.44
N PHE A 76 -20.85 6.49 0.75
CA PHE A 76 -20.14 5.42 1.47
C PHE A 76 -19.31 5.94 2.66
N PRO A 77 -19.93 6.64 3.64
CA PRO A 77 -19.22 7.26 4.76
C PRO A 77 -18.46 6.24 5.61
N GLU A 78 -18.99 5.03 5.78
CA GLU A 78 -18.36 3.94 6.54
C GLU A 78 -17.05 3.45 5.92
N LYS A 79 -16.98 3.38 4.57
CA LYS A 79 -15.77 2.96 3.84
C LYS A 79 -14.68 4.01 3.95
N VAL A 80 -15.06 5.27 3.87
CA VAL A 80 -14.13 6.40 4.05
C VAL A 80 -13.60 6.45 5.47
N GLU A 81 -14.45 6.22 6.46
CA GLU A 81 -14.04 6.19 7.86
C GLU A 81 -13.13 4.99 8.15
N ALA A 82 -13.42 3.81 7.60
CA ALA A 82 -12.53 2.67 7.67
C ALA A 82 -11.17 2.97 7.02
N ALA A 83 -11.15 3.60 5.84
CA ALA A 83 -9.90 4.01 5.19
C ALA A 83 -9.06 4.95 6.06
N ARG A 84 -9.69 5.91 6.76
CA ARG A 84 -9.01 6.80 7.72
C ARG A 84 -8.45 6.02 8.91
N ASN A 85 -9.25 5.13 9.49
CA ASN A 85 -8.82 4.32 10.63
C ASN A 85 -7.68 3.36 10.26
N ASN A 86 -7.65 2.90 9.01
CA ASN A 86 -6.64 2.00 8.48
C ASN A 86 -5.49 2.73 7.74
N GLU A 87 -5.36 4.05 7.86
CA GLU A 87 -4.33 4.84 7.14
C GLU A 87 -2.91 4.35 7.43
N SER A 88 -2.62 4.04 8.69
CA SER A 88 -1.33 3.49 9.14
C SER A 88 -1.36 1.97 9.25
N ALA A 89 -2.36 1.30 8.67
CA ALA A 89 -2.48 -0.14 8.76
C ALA A 89 -1.28 -0.79 8.05
N PRO A 90 -0.64 -1.78 8.68
CA PRO A 90 0.53 -2.46 8.13
C PRO A 90 0.14 -3.47 7.04
N ALA A 91 -0.37 -2.97 5.91
CA ALA A 91 -0.87 -3.73 4.78
C ALA A 91 0.24 -4.13 3.78
N THR A 92 -0.09 -5.04 2.87
CA THR A 92 0.75 -5.39 1.71
C THR A 92 -0.06 -5.21 0.43
N THR A 93 0.57 -5.38 -0.73
CA THR A 93 -0.11 -5.30 -2.03
C THR A 93 -1.25 -6.34 -2.19
N HIS A 94 -1.30 -7.36 -1.32
CA HIS A 94 -2.46 -8.27 -1.22
C HIS A 94 -3.78 -7.52 -0.95
N SER A 95 -3.72 -6.45 -0.14
CA SER A 95 -4.88 -5.62 0.18
C SER A 95 -5.39 -4.80 -1.01
N MET A 96 -4.63 -4.66 -2.10
CA MET A 96 -5.02 -3.80 -3.22
C MET A 96 -6.23 -4.33 -3.98
N PHE A 97 -6.24 -5.63 -4.29
CA PHE A 97 -7.39 -6.26 -4.94
C PHE A 97 -8.64 -6.16 -4.06
N GLN A 98 -8.49 -6.47 -2.78
CA GLN A 98 -9.56 -6.49 -1.80
C GLN A 98 -10.15 -5.09 -1.59
N SER A 99 -9.29 -4.09 -1.42
CA SER A 99 -9.70 -2.68 -1.27
C SER A 99 -10.34 -2.13 -2.54
N MET A 100 -9.81 -2.43 -3.73
CA MET A 100 -10.42 -1.97 -4.98
C MET A 100 -11.82 -2.55 -5.19
N ALA A 101 -11.99 -3.86 -4.94
CA ALA A 101 -13.27 -4.52 -5.05
C ALA A 101 -14.29 -3.96 -4.03
N ASP A 102 -13.84 -3.75 -2.78
CA ASP A 102 -14.67 -3.16 -1.73
C ASP A 102 -15.00 -1.70 -2.04
N ILE A 103 -14.06 -0.87 -2.52
CA ILE A 103 -14.33 0.50 -2.97
C ILE A 103 -15.45 0.52 -4.03
N ALA A 104 -15.47 -0.46 -4.93
CA ALA A 104 -16.48 -0.63 -5.97
C ALA A 104 -17.77 -1.34 -5.48
N SER A 105 -17.86 -1.70 -4.20
CA SER A 105 -18.97 -2.47 -3.61
C SER A 105 -19.26 -3.79 -4.32
N ILE A 106 -18.21 -4.47 -4.78
CA ILE A 106 -18.29 -5.80 -5.41
C ILE A 106 -18.23 -6.87 -4.31
N GLU A 107 -19.09 -7.87 -4.40
CA GLU A 107 -19.11 -9.04 -3.52
C GLU A 107 -18.80 -10.31 -4.32
N GLY A 108 -18.15 -11.29 -3.69
CA GLY A 108 -17.87 -12.59 -4.32
C GLY A 108 -16.99 -13.50 -3.47
N ASP A 109 -16.88 -14.76 -3.87
CA ASP A 109 -16.22 -15.82 -3.09
C ASP A 109 -14.73 -15.59 -2.81
N PHE A 110 -14.09 -14.70 -3.56
CA PHE A 110 -12.65 -14.38 -3.43
C PHE A 110 -12.39 -12.99 -2.83
N ILE A 111 -13.45 -12.29 -2.44
CA ILE A 111 -13.36 -10.98 -1.80
C ILE A 111 -13.54 -11.18 -0.29
N ASP A 112 -12.51 -10.82 0.46
CA ASP A 112 -12.46 -10.94 1.91
C ASP A 112 -12.25 -9.55 2.53
N PRO A 113 -13.31 -8.98 3.14
CA PRO A 113 -13.24 -7.67 3.80
C PRO A 113 -12.19 -7.58 4.90
N ALA A 114 -11.70 -8.70 5.46
CA ALA A 114 -10.61 -8.68 6.43
C ALA A 114 -9.28 -8.16 5.85
N TYR A 115 -9.14 -8.10 4.52
CA TYR A 115 -7.93 -7.62 3.85
C TYR A 115 -8.14 -6.30 3.08
N SER A 116 -9.34 -5.71 3.15
CA SER A 116 -9.66 -4.41 2.54
C SER A 116 -9.31 -3.24 3.48
N LEU A 117 -8.54 -2.28 3.00
CA LEU A 117 -8.22 -1.06 3.74
C LEU A 117 -9.44 -0.16 3.95
N VAL A 118 -10.52 -0.34 3.18
CA VAL A 118 -11.78 0.40 3.35
C VAL A 118 -12.83 -0.38 4.13
N SER A 119 -12.42 -1.46 4.81
CA SER A 119 -13.27 -2.27 5.67
C SER A 119 -12.99 -2.01 7.16
N PRO A 120 -14.02 -1.88 8.01
CA PRO A 120 -13.85 -1.75 9.46
C PRO A 120 -13.35 -3.05 10.12
N THR A 121 -13.33 -4.18 9.40
CA THR A 121 -12.85 -5.48 9.91
C THR A 121 -11.45 -5.83 9.44
N PHE A 122 -10.68 -4.86 8.94
CA PHE A 122 -9.30 -5.09 8.48
C PHE A 122 -8.47 -5.81 9.55
N ASP A 123 -7.81 -6.90 9.17
CA ASP A 123 -6.99 -7.71 10.06
C ASP A 123 -5.55 -7.18 10.14
N TYR A 124 -5.29 -6.39 11.19
CA TYR A 124 -3.96 -5.86 11.51
C TYR A 124 -2.90 -6.94 11.78
N ARG A 125 -3.33 -8.17 12.09
CA ARG A 125 -2.47 -9.29 12.49
C ARG A 125 -2.19 -10.25 11.33
N ALA A 126 -2.76 -9.99 10.15
CA ALA A 126 -2.55 -10.83 8.98
C ALA A 126 -1.06 -11.05 8.70
N PRO A 127 -0.64 -12.29 8.38
CA PRO A 127 0.75 -12.58 8.12
C PRO A 127 1.22 -11.91 6.83
N ARG A 128 2.32 -11.16 6.90
CA ARG A 128 2.89 -10.44 5.75
C ARG A 128 3.74 -11.38 4.92
N ARG A 129 3.38 -11.49 3.65
CA ARG A 129 4.01 -12.39 2.69
C ARG A 129 4.57 -11.63 1.51
N TYR A 130 5.75 -12.06 1.08
CA TYR A 130 6.42 -11.63 -0.14
C TYR A 130 6.29 -12.74 -1.17
N LEU A 131 6.06 -12.39 -2.43
CA LEU A 131 6.02 -13.34 -3.54
C LEU A 131 7.43 -13.43 -4.11
N ASN A 132 8.09 -14.58 -3.97
CA ASN A 132 9.43 -14.76 -4.53
C ASN A 132 9.39 -15.02 -6.05
N ASP A 133 10.58 -15.15 -6.64
CA ASP A 133 10.82 -15.46 -8.06
C ASP A 133 10.22 -16.79 -8.56
N HIS A 134 9.75 -17.64 -7.65
CA HIS A 134 9.02 -18.88 -7.93
C HIS A 134 7.50 -18.78 -7.72
N ASN A 135 6.97 -17.56 -7.53
CA ASN A 135 5.57 -17.32 -7.20
C ASN A 135 5.12 -18.00 -5.89
N LEU A 136 6.03 -18.14 -4.93
CA LEU A 136 5.71 -18.68 -3.61
C LEU A 136 5.58 -17.55 -2.59
N ALA A 137 4.48 -17.58 -1.83
CA ALA A 137 4.23 -16.63 -0.75
C ALA A 137 5.05 -16.99 0.51
N VAL A 138 6.17 -16.31 0.70
CA VAL A 138 7.08 -16.51 1.84
C VAL A 138 6.88 -15.43 2.90
N PRO A 139 6.99 -15.71 4.21
CA PRO A 139 6.96 -14.67 5.24
C PRO A 139 8.07 -13.64 5.02
N PHE A 140 7.80 -12.36 5.28
CA PHE A 140 8.77 -11.27 5.18
C PHE A 140 10.12 -11.59 5.87
N PRO A 141 10.17 -12.13 7.11
CA PRO A 141 11.44 -12.50 7.74
C PRO A 141 12.30 -13.52 6.96
N LYS A 142 11.70 -14.27 6.03
CA LYS A 142 12.41 -15.25 5.18
C LYS A 142 12.94 -14.66 3.87
N THR A 143 12.85 -13.34 3.69
CA THR A 143 13.30 -12.64 2.47
C THR A 143 14.72 -12.08 2.55
N GLY A 144 15.40 -12.33 3.68
CA GLY A 144 16.79 -11.89 3.91
C GLY A 144 16.91 -10.45 4.40
N LEU A 145 15.87 -9.95 5.08
CA LEU A 145 15.89 -8.68 5.83
C LEU A 145 16.96 -8.73 6.93
N SER A 146 17.71 -7.64 7.06
CA SER A 146 18.67 -7.41 8.14
C SER A 146 17.99 -6.89 9.42
N ASP A 147 18.74 -6.84 10.52
CA ASP A 147 18.26 -6.24 11.78
C ASP A 147 17.91 -4.75 11.59
N GLU A 148 18.65 -4.03 10.73
CA GLU A 148 18.37 -2.64 10.38
C GLU A 148 17.04 -2.50 9.62
N ASP A 149 16.75 -3.40 8.67
CA ASP A 149 15.49 -3.39 7.95
C ASP A 149 14.30 -3.62 8.90
N LEU A 150 14.44 -4.60 9.81
CA LEU A 150 13.43 -4.90 10.82
C LEU A 150 13.20 -3.70 11.75
N GLU A 151 14.26 -3.00 12.13
CA GLU A 151 14.15 -1.80 12.95
C GLU A 151 13.47 -0.64 12.19
N ASN A 152 13.77 -0.47 10.90
CA ASN A 152 13.08 0.52 10.08
C ASN A 152 11.57 0.22 9.96
N PHE A 153 11.16 -1.04 9.83
CA PHE A 153 9.74 -1.40 9.91
C PHE A 153 9.12 -1.05 11.27
N ARG A 154 9.80 -1.37 12.40
CA ARG A 154 9.30 -1.04 13.74
C ARG A 154 9.13 0.45 13.95
N ARG A 155 10.04 1.29 13.43
CA ARG A 155 9.92 2.75 13.48
C ARG A 155 8.65 3.28 12.80
N HIS A 156 8.12 2.53 11.83
CA HIS A 156 6.87 2.82 11.14
C HIS A 156 5.66 2.04 11.71
N GLY A 157 5.79 1.48 12.92
CA GLY A 157 4.71 0.74 13.59
C GLY A 157 4.40 -0.63 12.97
N ILE A 158 5.28 -1.14 12.11
CA ILE A 158 5.11 -2.44 11.45
C ILE A 158 5.95 -3.48 12.20
N ASP A 159 5.26 -4.33 12.97
CA ASP A 159 5.89 -5.48 13.60
C ASP A 159 5.89 -6.68 12.65
N LEU A 160 7.08 -7.23 12.40
CA LEU A 160 7.33 -8.42 11.59
C LEU A 160 7.78 -9.62 12.43
N SER A 161 7.84 -9.48 13.76
CA SER A 161 8.13 -10.61 14.65
C SER A 161 6.95 -11.59 14.65
N TYR A 162 7.27 -12.87 14.45
CA TYR A 162 6.36 -14.02 14.57
C TYR A 162 6.98 -15.04 15.51
#